data_AF-A0A970SVR4-F1
#
_entry.id   AF-A0A970SVR4-F1
#
_cell.length_a   1.000
_cell.length_b   1.000
_cell.length_c   1.000
_cell.angle_alpha   90.00
_cell.angle_beta   90.00
_cell.angle_gamma   90.00
#
_symmetry.space_group_name_H-M   'P 1'
#
loop_
_entity.id
_entity.type
_entity.pdbx_description
1 polymer ?
#
loop_
_entity_poly.entity_id
_entity_poly.type
_entity_poly.pdbx_seq_one_letter_code
_entity_poly.pdbx_strand_id
1 'polypeptide(L)'
;MEMNLGYKDSAGTGNGTARHGMSFGPVYLCFVVFGAIVPFTGTEVKLTTALLSISIALVVGLLAVNILIMLLNAVNHPLEESQPGFARDAVLTGMLFMIPFTVLAVLARFGLGWNAVMPFASAAITTAAATAGTEVMKRGAQGLKSVMIPSFVALVLSTGWMLLVGVLP
;
A
#
# COMPACT_ATOMS: atom_id res chain seq x y z
N MET A 1 41.77 19.73 1.37
CA MET A 1 41.13 18.74 0.48
C MET A 1 39.78 18.42 1.08
N GLU A 2 38.76 19.16 0.65
CA GLU A 2 37.38 18.98 1.12
C GLU A 2 36.72 17.93 0.22
N MET A 3 36.25 16.83 0.82
CA MET A 3 35.43 15.84 0.13
C MET A 3 34.05 16.45 -0.13
N ASN A 4 33.86 16.86 -1.37
CA ASN A 4 32.59 17.32 -1.92
C ASN A 4 31.67 16.10 -2.12
N LEU A 5 30.95 15.70 -1.06
CA LEU A 5 29.89 14.71 -1.14
C LEU A 5 28.74 15.34 -1.92
N GLY A 6 28.67 15.02 -3.20
CA GLY A 6 27.68 15.53 -4.14
C GLY A 6 26.25 15.19 -3.74
N TYR A 7 25.68 16.00 -2.86
CA TYR A 7 24.24 16.23 -2.79
C TYR A 7 23.97 17.48 -3.63
N LYS A 8 24.03 17.32 -4.95
CA LYS A 8 23.59 18.37 -5.87
C LYS A 8 22.08 18.44 -5.82
N ASP A 9 21.61 19.55 -5.27
CA ASP A 9 20.42 20.28 -5.68
C ASP A 9 19.82 19.76 -7.00
N SER A 10 18.71 19.05 -6.89
CA SER A 10 17.72 19.00 -7.97
C SER A 10 16.70 20.13 -7.77
N ALA A 11 17.21 21.35 -7.56
CA ALA A 11 16.47 22.58 -7.78
C ALA A 11 16.62 22.94 -9.27
N GLY A 12 15.91 22.18 -10.13
CA GLY A 12 15.84 22.43 -11.55
C GLY A 12 14.82 23.51 -11.88
N THR A 13 15.28 24.75 -11.99
CA THR A 13 14.60 25.84 -12.69
C THR A 13 14.59 25.52 -14.19
N GLY A 14 13.42 25.23 -14.77
CA GLY A 14 13.30 24.98 -16.21
C GLY A 14 11.89 24.56 -16.63
N ASN A 15 11.15 25.53 -17.16
CA ASN A 15 10.00 25.40 -18.07
C ASN A 15 9.09 24.15 -17.96
N GLY A 16 7.94 24.35 -17.32
CA GLY A 16 6.65 23.91 -17.88
C GLY A 16 6.50 22.43 -18.21
N THR A 17 6.64 21.53 -17.25
CA THR A 17 5.86 20.30 -17.19
C THR A 17 5.63 19.94 -15.73
N ALA A 18 4.39 19.62 -15.39
CA ALA A 18 3.89 19.41 -14.04
C ALA A 18 4.82 18.54 -13.18
N ARG A 19 5.01 18.92 -11.92
CA ARG A 19 5.37 17.97 -10.86
C ARG A 19 4.40 16.79 -11.00
N HIS A 20 4.85 15.69 -11.59
CA HIS A 20 4.13 14.43 -11.54
C HIS A 20 4.19 13.97 -10.08
N GLY A 21 3.32 14.53 -9.25
CA GLY A 21 3.02 13.97 -7.95
C GLY A 21 2.65 12.52 -8.22
N MET A 22 3.43 11.58 -7.68
CA MET A 22 3.16 10.16 -7.86
C MET A 22 1.69 9.92 -7.50
N SER A 23 0.95 9.33 -8.43
CA SER A 23 -0.47 9.06 -8.21
C SER A 23 -0.60 7.76 -7.43
N PHE A 24 -1.61 7.66 -6.57
CA PHE A 24 -1.96 6.39 -5.92
C PHE A 24 -2.56 5.37 -6.91
N GLY A 25 -2.61 5.68 -8.21
CA GLY A 25 -3.20 4.83 -9.25
C GLY A 25 -2.66 3.40 -9.25
N PRO A 26 -1.33 3.16 -9.25
CA PRO A 26 -0.77 1.81 -9.22
C PRO A 26 -1.17 1.02 -7.97
N VAL A 27 -1.28 1.70 -6.83
CA VAL A 27 -1.67 1.07 -5.55
C VAL A 27 -3.11 0.61 -5.60
N TYR A 28 -4.04 1.48 -6.02
CA TYR A 28 -5.45 1.10 -6.14
C TYR A 28 -5.67 0.02 -7.20
N LEU A 29 -4.89 0.04 -8.28
CA LEU A 29 -4.90 -1.02 -9.28
C LEU A 29 -4.53 -2.37 -8.66
N CYS A 30 -3.54 -2.43 -7.76
CA CYS A 30 -3.20 -3.65 -7.02
C CYS A 30 -4.38 -4.19 -6.21
N PHE A 31 -5.08 -3.31 -5.47
CA PHE A 31 -6.29 -3.71 -4.72
C PHE A 31 -7.39 -4.22 -5.65
N VAL A 32 -7.67 -3.52 -6.76
CA VAL A 32 -8.66 -3.96 -7.75
C VAL A 32 -8.31 -5.33 -8.32
N VAL A 33 -7.03 -5.56 -8.64
CA VAL A 33 -6.56 -6.85 -9.13
C VAL A 33 -6.75 -7.94 -8.08
N PHE A 34 -6.35 -7.71 -6.81
CA PHE A 34 -6.61 -8.67 -5.74
C PHE A 34 -8.11 -9.01 -5.63
N GLY A 35 -8.98 -8.00 -5.64
CA GLY A 35 -10.44 -8.18 -5.60
C GLY A 35 -10.98 -8.94 -6.81
N ALA A 36 -10.49 -8.66 -8.02
CA ALA A 36 -10.92 -9.30 -9.25
C ALA A 36 -10.51 -10.78 -9.33
N ILE A 37 -9.43 -11.19 -8.65
CA ILE A 37 -8.98 -12.59 -8.63
C ILE A 37 -9.79 -13.43 -7.62
N VAL A 38 -10.35 -12.82 -6.56
CA VAL A 38 -11.17 -13.51 -5.54
C VAL A 38 -12.25 -14.43 -6.12
N PRO A 39 -13.15 -14.03 -7.02
CA PRO A 39 -14.22 -14.91 -7.51
C PRO A 39 -13.69 -16.16 -8.22
N PHE A 40 -12.47 -16.10 -8.73
CA PHE A 40 -11.85 -17.25 -9.37
C PHE A 40 -11.37 -18.26 -8.35
N THR A 41 -11.30 -17.99 -7.04
CA THR A 41 -10.86 -18.96 -6.03
C THR A 41 -11.95 -19.97 -5.64
N GLY A 42 -13.22 -19.65 -5.91
CA GLY A 42 -14.38 -20.52 -5.65
C GLY A 42 -14.67 -21.51 -6.79
N THR A 43 -15.60 -22.44 -6.54
CA THR A 43 -16.08 -23.42 -7.54
C THR A 43 -17.10 -22.84 -8.52
N GLU A 44 -17.77 -21.74 -8.16
CA GLU A 44 -18.74 -21.04 -9.02
C GLU A 44 -18.34 -19.58 -9.18
N VAL A 45 -18.15 -19.15 -10.44
CA VAL A 45 -17.87 -17.74 -10.75
C VAL A 45 -19.20 -17.01 -10.89
N LYS A 46 -19.61 -16.31 -9.83
CA LYS A 46 -20.79 -15.43 -9.87
C LYS A 46 -20.35 -13.99 -10.13
N LEU A 47 -21.00 -13.32 -11.08
CA LEU A 47 -20.75 -11.91 -11.40
C LEU A 47 -20.98 -11.01 -10.17
N THR A 48 -21.96 -11.36 -9.33
CA THR A 48 -22.25 -10.66 -8.07
C THR A 48 -21.08 -10.73 -7.09
N THR A 49 -20.47 -11.90 -6.94
CA THR A 49 -19.29 -12.11 -6.09
C THR A 49 -18.08 -11.33 -6.61
N ALA A 50 -17.90 -11.26 -7.94
CA ALA A 50 -16.85 -10.47 -8.56
C ALA A 50 -17.01 -8.95 -8.35
N LEU A 51 -18.23 -8.42 -8.52
CA LEU A 51 -18.53 -7.00 -8.29
C LEU A 51 -18.36 -6.62 -6.82
N LEU A 52 -18.85 -7.47 -5.90
CA LEU A 52 -18.69 -7.28 -4.47
C LEU A 52 -17.22 -7.34 -4.05
N SER A 53 -16.45 -8.32 -4.52
CA SER A 53 -15.03 -8.46 -4.14
C SER A 53 -14.19 -7.28 -4.62
N ILE A 54 -14.42 -6.77 -5.83
CA ILE A 54 -13.74 -5.57 -6.35
C ILE A 54 -14.11 -4.34 -5.51
N SER A 55 -15.40 -4.18 -5.20
CA SER A 55 -15.92 -3.05 -4.43
C SER A 55 -15.34 -3.04 -3.01
N ILE A 56 -15.33 -4.19 -2.33
CA ILE A 56 -14.71 -4.36 -1.01
C ILE A 56 -13.20 -4.08 -1.12
N ALA A 57 -12.52 -4.58 -2.16
CA ALA A 57 -11.08 -4.36 -2.32
C ALA A 57 -10.73 -2.88 -2.43
N LEU A 58 -11.54 -2.14 -3.18
CA LEU A 58 -11.37 -0.71 -3.36
C LEU A 58 -11.63 0.05 -2.06
N VAL A 59 -12.69 -0.31 -1.32
CA VAL A 59 -12.97 0.27 0.00
C VAL A 59 -11.82 0.00 0.98
N VAL A 60 -11.32 -1.23 1.04
CA VAL A 60 -10.20 -1.60 1.90
C VAL A 60 -8.91 -0.90 1.48
N GLY A 61 -8.64 -0.77 0.17
CA GLY A 61 -7.50 -0.02 -0.33
C GLY A 61 -7.55 1.46 0.04
N LEU A 62 -8.72 2.09 -0.09
CA LEU A 62 -8.94 3.47 0.33
C LEU A 62 -8.75 3.64 1.84
N LEU A 63 -9.34 2.74 2.64
CA LEU A 63 -9.19 2.74 4.10
C LEU A 63 -7.73 2.55 4.49
N ALA A 64 -7.02 1.60 3.88
CA ALA A 64 -5.63 1.30 4.19
C ALA A 64 -4.74 2.53 3.99
N VAL A 65 -4.85 3.19 2.82
CA VAL A 65 -4.09 4.39 2.51
C VAL A 65 -4.45 5.52 3.48
N ASN A 66 -5.73 5.80 3.67
CA ASN A 66 -6.16 6.93 4.50
C ASN A 66 -5.81 6.75 5.97
N ILE A 67 -6.01 5.55 6.52
CA ILE A 67 -5.69 5.24 7.92
C ILE A 67 -4.18 5.33 8.16
N LEU A 68 -3.35 4.81 7.24
CA LEU A 68 -1.90 4.91 7.37
C LEU A 68 -1.41 6.36 7.33
N ILE A 69 -1.92 7.17 6.39
CA ILE A 69 -1.56 8.60 6.30
C ILE A 69 -1.97 9.32 7.59
N MET A 70 -3.22 9.14 8.02
CA MET A 70 -3.75 9.77 9.23
C MET A 70 -2.92 9.40 10.47
N LEU A 71 -2.60 8.12 10.65
CA LEU A 71 -1.85 7.66 11.81
C LEU A 71 -0.39 8.10 11.77
N LEU A 72 0.26 8.04 10.61
CA LEU A 72 1.65 8.51 10.48
C LEU A 72 1.77 10.01 10.70
N ASN A 73 0.79 10.80 10.23
CA ASN A 73 0.72 12.23 10.54
C ASN A 73 0.49 12.47 12.05
N ALA A 74 -0.46 11.76 12.66
CA ALA A 74 -0.78 11.92 14.08
C ALA A 74 0.42 11.57 14.99
N VAL A 75 1.19 10.53 14.65
CA VAL A 75 2.34 10.07 15.44
C VAL A 75 3.56 10.97 15.24
N ASN A 76 3.69 11.61 14.08
CA ASN A 76 4.83 12.42 13.71
C ASN A 76 4.42 13.88 13.44
N HIS A 77 3.56 14.44 14.30
CA HIS A 77 3.06 15.81 14.18
C HIS A 77 4.17 16.87 13.97
N PRO A 78 5.31 16.83 14.68
CA PRO A 78 6.40 17.79 14.45
C PRO A 78 7.03 17.68 13.05
N LEU A 79 6.98 16.47 12.48
CA LEU A 79 7.49 16.20 11.13
C LEU A 79 6.50 16.68 10.06
N GLU A 80 5.19 16.58 10.32
CA GLU A 80 4.17 17.13 9.42
C GLU A 80 4.21 18.67 9.39
N GLU A 81 4.45 19.31 10.55
CA GLU A 81 4.60 20.78 10.62
C GLU A 81 5.81 21.28 9.85
N SER A 82 6.90 20.50 9.81
CA SER A 82 8.14 20.87 9.11
C SER A 82 8.19 20.42 7.65
N GLN A 83 7.50 19.33 7.29
CA GLN A 83 7.46 18.74 5.96
C GLN A 83 6.04 18.26 5.62
N PRO A 84 5.12 19.16 5.20
CA PRO A 84 3.73 18.79 4.97
C PRO A 84 3.60 17.76 3.85
N GLY A 85 2.83 16.69 4.11
CA GLY A 85 2.58 15.62 3.15
C GLY A 85 3.66 14.53 3.14
N PHE A 86 4.63 14.54 4.07
CA PHE A 86 5.67 13.52 4.13
C PHE A 86 5.06 12.11 4.31
N ALA A 87 4.00 11.97 5.11
CA ALA A 87 3.35 10.67 5.34
C ALA A 87 2.66 10.16 4.07
N ARG A 88 2.06 11.06 3.28
CA ARG A 88 1.42 10.70 2.02
C ARG A 88 2.44 10.14 1.03
N ASP A 89 3.58 10.79 0.90
CA ASP A 89 4.66 10.29 0.05
C ASP A 89 5.22 8.96 0.57
N ALA A 90 5.46 8.85 1.88
CA ALA A 90 6.00 7.63 2.47
C ALA A 90 5.05 6.43 2.34
N VAL A 91 3.74 6.64 2.54
CA VAL A 91 2.71 5.62 2.31
C VAL A 91 2.66 5.23 0.85
N LEU A 92 2.72 6.19 -0.07
CA LEU A 92 2.74 5.90 -1.50
C LEU A 92 3.96 5.05 -1.86
N THR A 93 5.16 5.46 -1.44
CA THR A 93 6.40 4.73 -1.70
C THR A 93 6.36 3.32 -1.08
N GLY A 94 5.84 3.19 0.15
CA GLY A 94 5.67 1.89 0.79
C GLY A 94 4.68 0.99 0.05
N MET A 95 3.55 1.53 -0.37
CA MET A 95 2.50 0.79 -1.07
C MET A 95 2.90 0.32 -2.49
N LEU A 96 3.91 0.93 -3.12
CA LEU A 96 4.45 0.40 -4.38
C LEU A 96 5.03 -1.01 -4.24
N PHE A 97 5.42 -1.42 -3.03
CA PHE A 97 5.85 -2.79 -2.76
C PHE A 97 4.71 -3.82 -2.84
N MET A 98 3.45 -3.42 -3.00
CA MET A 98 2.35 -4.34 -3.27
C MET A 98 2.40 -4.95 -4.68
N ILE A 99 3.03 -4.24 -5.63
CA ILE A 99 3.11 -4.66 -7.04
C ILE A 99 3.68 -6.09 -7.20
N PRO A 100 4.86 -6.44 -6.66
CA PRO A 100 5.39 -7.79 -6.80
C PRO A 100 4.48 -8.87 -6.21
N PHE A 101 3.83 -8.62 -5.07
CA PHE A 101 2.89 -9.59 -4.48
C PHE A 101 1.62 -9.75 -5.31
N THR A 102 1.16 -8.67 -5.96
CA THR A 102 0.01 -8.71 -6.86
C THR A 102 0.32 -9.57 -8.09
N VAL A 103 1.51 -9.40 -8.67
CA VAL A 103 1.99 -10.23 -9.78
C VAL A 103 2.09 -11.70 -9.35
N LEU A 104 2.66 -11.96 -8.17
CA LEU A 104 2.74 -13.32 -7.63
C LEU A 104 1.36 -13.94 -7.39
N ALA A 105 0.37 -13.19 -6.94
CA ALA A 105 -1.00 -13.69 -6.76
C ALA A 105 -1.66 -14.07 -8.08
N VAL A 106 -1.48 -13.26 -9.13
CA VAL A 106 -1.96 -13.56 -10.49
C VAL A 106 -1.31 -14.83 -11.01
N LEU A 107 0.03 -14.94 -10.92
CA LEU A 107 0.78 -16.12 -11.36
C LEU A 107 0.40 -17.37 -10.56
N ALA A 108 0.23 -17.24 -9.25
CA ALA A 108 -0.20 -18.35 -8.41
C ALA A 108 -1.57 -18.86 -8.82
N ARG A 109 -2.55 -17.97 -9.05
CA ARG A 109 -3.91 -18.39 -9.45
C ARG A 109 -3.95 -18.97 -10.86
N PHE A 110 -3.43 -18.24 -11.85
CA PHE A 110 -3.62 -18.57 -13.26
C PHE A 110 -2.47 -19.36 -13.88
N GLY A 111 -1.25 -19.17 -13.40
CA GLY A 111 -0.07 -19.91 -13.88
C GLY A 111 0.10 -21.27 -13.21
N LEU A 112 -0.11 -21.33 -11.89
CA LEU A 112 0.13 -22.55 -11.08
C LEU A 112 -1.16 -23.25 -10.62
N GLY A 113 -2.33 -22.62 -10.78
CA GLY A 113 -3.61 -23.15 -10.31
C GLY A 113 -3.77 -23.13 -8.78
N TRP A 114 -2.88 -22.47 -8.05
CA TRP A 114 -2.88 -22.43 -6.59
C TRP A 114 -3.94 -21.47 -6.05
N ASN A 115 -4.54 -21.83 -4.91
CA ASN A 115 -5.47 -20.96 -4.20
C ASN A 115 -4.74 -20.14 -3.13
N ALA A 116 -3.79 -19.31 -3.56
CA ALA A 116 -2.87 -18.55 -2.70
C ALA A 116 -3.11 -17.02 -2.74
N VAL A 117 -4.23 -16.57 -3.30
CA VAL A 117 -4.53 -15.13 -3.45
C VAL A 117 -4.59 -14.44 -2.08
N MET A 118 -5.20 -15.11 -1.08
CA MET A 118 -5.32 -14.57 0.28
C MET A 118 -3.96 -14.34 0.98
N PRO A 119 -3.04 -15.33 1.06
CA PRO A 119 -1.73 -15.09 1.68
C PRO A 119 -0.90 -14.04 0.95
N PHE A 120 -0.97 -13.95 -0.39
CA PHE A 120 -0.26 -12.90 -1.13
C PHE A 120 -0.82 -11.50 -0.85
N ALA A 121 -2.15 -11.34 -0.78
CA ALA A 121 -2.76 -10.06 -0.44
C ALA A 121 -2.38 -9.60 0.98
N SER A 122 -2.36 -10.52 1.95
CA SER A 122 -1.92 -10.25 3.32
C SER A 122 -0.46 -9.84 3.40
N ALA A 123 0.42 -10.59 2.74
CA ALA A 123 1.84 -10.29 2.67
C ALA A 123 2.10 -8.92 1.99
N ALA A 124 1.33 -8.60 0.96
CA ALA A 124 1.38 -7.31 0.27
C ALA A 124 1.08 -6.14 1.22
N ILE A 125 -0.06 -6.20 1.93
CA ILE A 125 -0.49 -5.14 2.85
C ILE A 125 0.51 -4.99 4.01
N THR A 126 0.96 -6.09 4.58
CA THR A 126 1.92 -6.10 5.70
C THR A 126 3.26 -5.50 5.28
N THR A 127 3.79 -5.92 4.13
CA THR A 127 5.06 -5.40 3.60
C THR A 127 4.92 -3.93 3.25
N ALA A 128 3.82 -3.53 2.59
CA ALA A 128 3.57 -2.14 2.23
C ALA A 128 3.52 -1.21 3.44
N ALA A 129 2.81 -1.61 4.50
CA ALA A 129 2.72 -0.83 5.73
C ALA A 129 4.06 -0.77 6.48
N ALA A 130 4.80 -1.89 6.53
CA ALA A 130 6.14 -1.91 7.11
C ALA A 130 7.08 -0.97 6.36
N THR A 131 7.07 -1.00 5.02
CA THR A 131 7.88 -0.11 4.19
C THR A 131 7.45 1.35 4.32
N ALA A 132 6.15 1.63 4.42
CA ALA A 132 5.67 2.99 4.68
C ALA A 132 6.22 3.53 6.02
N GLY A 133 6.26 2.70 7.06
CA GLY A 133 6.89 3.06 8.34
C GLY A 133 8.39 3.33 8.21
N THR A 134 9.13 2.50 7.45
CA THR A 134 10.56 2.73 7.24
C THR A 134 10.85 3.95 6.38
N GLU A 135 10.02 4.28 5.40
CA GLU A 135 10.12 5.52 4.61
C GLU A 135 9.90 6.77 5.47
N VAL A 136 8.98 6.72 6.42
CA VAL A 136 8.80 7.79 7.40
C VAL A 136 10.04 7.93 8.31
N MET A 137 10.65 6.83 8.74
CA MET A 137 11.89 6.86 9.53
C MET A 137 13.06 7.48 8.77
N LYS A 138 13.19 7.21 7.47
CA LYS A 138 14.23 7.83 6.61
C LYS A 138 14.10 9.36 6.55
N ARG A 139 12.88 9.88 6.73
CA ARG A 139 12.59 11.33 6.72
C ARG A 139 12.76 12.01 8.09
N GLY A 140 13.26 11.27 9.09
CA GLY A 140 13.57 11.82 10.41
C GLY A 140 12.55 11.49 11.50
N ALA A 141 11.53 10.67 11.21
CA ALA A 141 10.66 10.17 12.25
C ALA A 141 11.43 9.26 13.21
N GLN A 142 11.37 9.56 14.50
CA GLN A 142 12.03 8.79 15.54
C GLN A 142 11.02 8.03 16.40
N GLY A 143 11.32 6.76 16.66
CA GLY A 143 10.62 5.95 17.66
C GLY A 143 9.97 4.69 17.10
N LEU A 144 9.84 3.69 17.97
CA LEU A 144 9.23 2.38 17.66
C LEU A 144 7.76 2.49 17.20
N LYS A 145 7.08 3.59 17.59
CA LYS A 145 5.67 3.86 17.27
C LYS A 145 5.42 4.01 15.76
N SER A 146 6.37 4.60 15.03
CA SER A 146 6.25 4.83 13.57
C SER A 146 6.34 3.54 12.74
N VAL A 147 6.76 2.43 13.35
CA VAL A 147 6.75 1.09 12.73
C VAL A 147 5.63 0.22 13.31
N MET A 148 5.46 0.20 14.64
CA MET A 148 4.44 -0.64 15.28
C MET A 148 3.02 -0.30 14.84
N ILE A 149 2.69 0.99 14.69
CA ILE A 149 1.33 1.41 14.36
C ILE A 149 0.94 0.99 12.93
N PRO A 150 1.75 1.26 11.88
CA PRO A 150 1.50 0.71 10.55
C PRO A 150 1.39 -0.81 10.52
N SER A 151 2.25 -1.53 11.25
CA SER A 151 2.19 -3.00 11.31
C SER A 151 0.91 -3.51 11.96
N PHE A 152 0.45 -2.88 13.05
CA PHE A 152 -0.80 -3.27 13.70
C PHE A 152 -2.02 -2.98 12.81
N VAL A 153 -2.03 -1.83 12.13
CA VAL A 153 -3.05 -1.49 11.14
C VAL A 153 -3.08 -2.52 10.00
N ALA A 154 -1.91 -2.91 9.50
CA ALA A 154 -1.82 -3.93 8.46
C ALA A 154 -2.36 -5.28 8.93
N LEU A 155 -2.10 -5.67 10.17
CA LEU A 155 -2.64 -6.88 10.77
C LEU A 155 -4.17 -6.83 10.81
N VAL A 156 -4.75 -5.74 11.35
CA VAL A 156 -6.20 -5.56 11.43
C VAL A 156 -6.84 -5.54 10.04
N LEU A 157 -6.27 -4.81 9.08
CA LEU A 157 -6.78 -4.73 7.71
C LEU A 157 -6.67 -6.06 6.98
N SER A 158 -5.55 -6.77 7.13
CA SER A 158 -5.35 -8.08 6.52
C SER A 158 -6.34 -9.11 7.07
N THR A 159 -6.53 -9.16 8.39
CA THR A 159 -7.49 -10.06 9.02
C THR A 159 -8.92 -9.68 8.64
N GLY A 160 -9.26 -8.40 8.67
CA GLY A 160 -10.58 -7.89 8.29
C GLY A 160 -10.93 -8.23 6.84
N TRP A 161 -9.97 -8.04 5.91
CA TRP A 161 -10.11 -8.44 4.51
C TRP A 161 -10.36 -9.95 4.35
N MET A 162 -9.57 -10.78 5.03
CA MET A 162 -9.74 -12.24 4.97
C MET A 162 -11.12 -12.69 5.44
N LEU A 163 -11.63 -12.11 6.53
CA LEU A 163 -12.97 -12.39 7.02
C LEU A 163 -14.06 -11.93 6.03
N LEU A 164 -13.91 -10.73 5.46
CA LEU A 164 -14.86 -10.20 4.48
C LEU A 164 -14.93 -11.08 3.23
N VAL A 165 -13.77 -11.50 2.72
CA VAL A 165 -13.71 -12.40 1.56
C VAL A 165 -14.25 -13.79 1.90
N GLY A 166 -13.99 -14.30 3.10
CA GLY A 166 -14.50 -15.61 3.54
C GLY A 166 -16.03 -15.66 3.71
N VAL A 167 -16.70 -14.51 3.84
CA VAL A 167 -18.16 -14.40 3.97
C VAL A 167 -18.84 -14.13 2.62
N LEU A 168 -18.08 -13.93 1.54
CA LEU A 168 -18.65 -13.73 0.20
C LEU A 168 -19.36 -15.01 -0.31
N PRO A 169 -20.52 -14.87 -0.98
CA PRO A 169 -21.37 -15.97 -1.46
C PRO A 169 -20.96 -16.59 -2.81
#